data_AF-A0A6C2D4W2-F1
#
_entry.id   AF-A0A6C2D4W2-F1
#
_cell.length_a   1.000
_cell.length_b   1.000
_cell.length_c   1.000
_cell.angle_alpha   90.00
_cell.angle_beta   90.00
_cell.angle_gamma   90.00
#
_symmetry.space_group_name_H-M   'P 1'
#
loop_
_entity.id
_entity.type
_entity.pdbx_description
1 polymer ?
#
loop_
_entity_poly.entity_id
_entity_poly.type
_entity_poly.pdbx_seq_one_letter_code
_entity_poly.pdbx_strand_id
1 'polypeptide(L)' 'MANRTLGTRQKLVFRGPDKGPGKAGVTGPRNPLVVPALLRKAGPHGKVAGALRQEEKRSAARQLQKLLGVLPTDGE' A
#
# COMPACT_ATOMS: atom_id res chain seq x y z
N MET A 1 -4.56 4.54 44.81
CA MET A 1 -3.25 5.06 44.33
C MET A 1 -2.93 6.36 45.07
N ALA A 2 -1.87 6.38 45.87
CA ALA A 2 -1.57 7.41 46.87
C ALA A 2 -0.33 8.27 46.53
N ASN A 3 -0.23 8.78 45.30
CA ASN A 3 0.93 9.60 44.86
C ASN A 3 0.52 11.00 44.39
N ARG A 4 -0.24 11.75 45.21
CA ARG A 4 -0.49 13.19 45.01
C ARG A 4 -0.50 13.93 46.34
N THR A 5 0.59 13.87 47.10
CA THR A 5 0.78 14.79 48.23
C THR A 5 1.17 16.17 47.70
N LEU A 6 0.57 17.23 48.25
CA LEU A 6 0.74 18.62 47.78
C LEU A 6 2.22 19.08 47.74
N GLY A 7 3.11 18.44 48.49
CA GLY A 7 4.54 18.74 48.56
C GLY A 7 5.42 18.10 47.47
N THR A 8 4.91 17.14 46.70
CA THR A 8 5.66 16.46 45.62
C THR A 8 5.08 16.77 44.24
N ARG A 9 4.57 17.99 44.05
CA ARG A 9 4.15 18.48 42.73
C ARG A 9 5.35 18.43 41.78
N GLN A 10 5.48 17.32 41.07
CA GLN A 10 6.45 17.16 40.02
C GLN A 10 6.12 18.22 38.96
N LYS A 11 7.02 19.18 38.76
CA LYS A 11 6.84 20.20 37.73
C LYS A 11 6.69 19.48 36.40
N LEU A 12 5.53 19.59 35.77
CA LEU A 12 5.35 19.12 34.40
C LEU A 12 6.25 19.98 33.52
N VAL A 13 7.43 19.47 33.21
CA VAL A 13 8.35 20.10 32.28
C VAL A 13 7.87 19.76 30.89
N PHE A 14 7.11 20.67 30.28
CA PHE A 14 6.81 20.60 28.86
C PHE A 14 8.10 20.90 28.09
N ARG A 15 8.78 19.84 27.66
CA ARG A 15 9.85 20.00 26.68
C ARG A 15 9.16 20.41 25.37
N GLY A 16 9.57 21.55 24.81
CA GLY A 16 8.99 22.12 23.59
C GLY A 16 8.91 21.12 22.44
N PRO A 17 8.23 21.47 21.33
CA PRO A 17 7.91 20.53 20.25
C PRO A 17 9.12 19.75 19.72
N ASP A 18 10.34 20.28 19.86
CA ASP A 18 11.60 19.65 19.44
C ASP A 18 12.25 18.70 20.48
N LYS A 19 11.66 18.51 21.66
CA LYS A 19 12.25 17.72 22.76
C LYS A 19 11.25 16.79 23.47
N GLY A 20 10.08 16.56 22.86
CA GLY A 20 9.10 15.57 23.31
C GLY A 20 9.33 14.17 22.69
N PRO A 21 8.72 13.11 23.24
CA PRO A 21 8.80 11.77 22.66
C PRO A 21 8.17 11.77 21.26
N GLY A 22 9.02 11.86 20.24
CA GLY A 22 8.63 12.06 18.84
C GLY A 22 9.57 12.99 18.07
N LYS A 23 10.39 13.80 18.76
CA LYS A 23 11.37 14.70 18.16
C LYS A 23 12.68 14.62 18.94
N ALA A 24 13.47 13.60 18.66
CA ALA A 24 14.91 13.58 18.84
C ALA A 24 15.46 12.35 18.10
N GLY A 25 16.10 12.55 16.96
CA GLY A 25 17.10 11.60 16.44
C GLY A 25 16.67 10.61 15.35
N VAL A 26 15.43 10.58 14.88
CA VAL A 26 15.05 9.67 13.77
C VAL A 26 14.62 10.49 12.56
N THR A 27 15.61 10.90 11.76
CA THR A 27 15.45 11.50 10.42
C THR A 27 15.04 10.48 9.35
N GLY A 28 14.36 9.40 9.74
CA GLY A 28 13.98 8.30 8.87
C GLY A 28 12.61 7.74 9.21
N PRO A 29 12.00 6.97 8.30
CA PRO A 29 10.73 6.32 8.58
C PRO A 29 10.86 5.38 9.79
N ARG A 30 9.80 5.29 10.60
CA ARG A 30 9.73 4.39 11.75
C ARG A 30 10.01 2.93 11.40
N ASN A 31 9.79 2.56 10.13
CA ASN A 31 10.13 1.27 9.58
C ASN A 31 11.31 1.43 8.60
N PRO A 32 12.50 0.88 8.92
CA PRO A 32 13.69 1.02 8.10
C PRO A 32 13.57 0.34 6.72
N LEU A 33 12.58 -0.55 6.54
CA LEU A 33 12.34 -1.26 5.29
C LEU A 33 11.53 -0.47 4.26
N VAL A 34 10.95 0.67 4.66
CA VAL A 34 10.13 1.51 3.76
C VAL A 34 10.97 2.13 2.65
N VAL A 35 12.16 2.65 2.96
CA VAL A 35 13.03 3.27 1.93
C VAL A 35 13.49 2.24 0.90
N PRO A 36 14.03 1.06 1.30
CA PRO A 36 14.32 0.00 0.34
C PRO A 36 13.11 -0.47 -0.45
N ALA A 37 11.92 -0.55 0.15
CA ALA A 37 10.71 -0.97 -0.54
C ALA A 37 10.23 0.03 -1.60
N LEU A 38 10.34 1.34 -1.33
CA LEU A 38 10.03 2.40 -2.29
C LEU A 38 11.03 2.45 -3.45
N LEU A 39 12.30 2.14 -3.18
CA LEU A 39 13.35 2.08 -4.20
C LEU A 39 13.28 0.82 -5.07
N ARG A 40 12.55 -0.21 -4.64
CA ARG A 40 12.27 -1.37 -5.50
C ARG A 40 11.34 -0.93 -6.61
N LYS A 41 11.89 -0.81 -7.81
CA LYS A 41 11.10 -0.78 -9.04
C LYS A 41 10.22 -2.02 -9.04
N ALA A 42 8.91 -1.84 -8.85
CA ALA A 42 7.96 -2.93 -9.03
C ALA A 42 8.27 -3.52 -10.42
N GLY A 43 8.66 -4.79 -10.45
CA GLY A 43 8.92 -5.48 -11.72
C GLY A 43 7.69 -5.37 -12.63
N PRO A 44 7.82 -5.68 -13.93
CA PRO A 44 6.68 -5.63 -14.84
C PRO A 44 5.49 -6.39 -14.24
N HIS A 45 4.38 -5.69 -14.01
CA HIS A 45 3.18 -6.29 -13.43
C HIS A 45 2.63 -7.31 -14.42
N GLY A 46 2.81 -8.59 -14.11
CA GLY A 46 2.21 -9.68 -14.87
C GLY A 46 0.70 -9.71 -14.70
N LYS A 47 0.01 -10.28 -15.69
CA LYS A 47 -1.42 -10.57 -15.57
C LYS A 47 -1.64 -11.57 -14.44
N VAL A 48 -2.58 -11.29 -13.55
CA VAL A 48 -3.05 -12.25 -12.54
C VAL A 48 -3.69 -13.46 -13.24
N ALA A 49 -3.71 -14.63 -12.58
CA ALA A 49 -4.28 -15.85 -13.15
C ALA A 49 -5.73 -15.69 -13.66
N GLY A 50 -6.51 -14.79 -13.04
CA GLY A 50 -7.85 -14.45 -13.53
C GLY A 50 -7.85 -13.70 -14.87
N ALA A 51 -6.90 -12.80 -15.08
CA ALA A 51 -6.76 -12.04 -16.32
C ALA A 51 -6.29 -12.94 -17.47
N LEU A 52 -5.40 -13.90 -17.21
CA LEU A 52 -5.01 -14.94 -18.18
C LEU A 52 -6.23 -15.79 -18.61
N ARG A 53 -7.03 -16.26 -17.65
CA ARG A 53 -8.27 -17.01 -17.94
C ARG A 53 -9.27 -16.20 -18.77
N GLN A 54 -9.40 -14.90 -18.51
CA GLN A 54 -10.30 -14.05 -19.30
C GLN A 54 -9.80 -13.86 -20.73
N GLU A 55 -8.49 -13.72 -20.92
CA GLU A 55 -7.87 -13.63 -22.25
C GLU A 55 -8.06 -14.91 -23.06
N GLU A 56 -7.87 -16.07 -22.44
CA GLU A 56 -8.14 -17.39 -23.05
C GLU A 56 -9.61 -17.54 -23.43
N LYS A 57 -10.54 -17.10 -22.57
CA LYS A 57 -11.98 -17.13 -22.90
C LYS A 57 -12.30 -16.23 -24.10
N ARG A 58 -11.72 -15.03 -24.16
CA ARG A 58 -11.91 -14.10 -25.28
C ARG A 58 -11.32 -14.66 -26.58
N SER A 59 -10.14 -15.28 -26.53
CA SER A 59 -9.53 -15.88 -27.72
C SER A 59 -10.36 -17.06 -28.24
N ALA A 60 -10.85 -17.93 -27.35
CA ALA A 60 -11.74 -19.02 -27.72
C ALA A 60 -13.07 -18.51 -28.31
N ALA A 61 -13.69 -17.50 -27.69
CA ALA A 61 -14.91 -16.89 -28.21
C ALA A 61 -14.72 -16.30 -29.62
N ARG A 62 -13.60 -15.61 -29.87
CA ARG A 62 -13.26 -15.07 -31.21
C ARG A 62 -13.08 -16.19 -32.25
N GLN A 63 -12.44 -17.29 -31.86
CA GLN A 63 -12.27 -18.45 -32.75
C GLN A 63 -13.62 -19.09 -33.10
N LEU A 64 -14.50 -19.25 -32.12
CA LEU A 64 -15.85 -19.78 -32.33
C LEU A 64 -16.69 -18.85 -33.21
N GLN A 65 -16.67 -17.54 -32.97
CA GLN A 65 -17.35 -16.55 -33.81
C GLN A 65 -16.84 -16.60 -35.26
N LYS A 66 -15.52 -16.69 -35.46
CA LYS A 66 -14.91 -16.81 -36.79
C LYS A 66 -15.37 -18.07 -37.51
N LEU A 67 -15.47 -19.21 -36.82
CA LEU A 67 -15.96 -20.47 -37.39
C LEU A 67 -17.45 -20.40 -37.72
N LEU A 68 -18.25 -19.73 -36.90
CA LEU A 68 -19.69 -19.57 -37.08
C LEU A 68 -20.06 -18.48 -38.10
N GLY A 69 -19.08 -17.76 -38.67
CA GLY A 69 -19.32 -16.69 -39.63
C GLY A 69 -20.04 -15.48 -39.04
N VAL A 70 -20.11 -15.38 -37.70
CA VAL A 70 -20.75 -14.26 -37.01
C VAL A 70 -19.76 -13.11 -36.96
N LEU A 71 -20.05 -12.01 -37.68
CA LEU A 71 -19.26 -10.79 -37.61
C LEU A 71 -19.31 -10.23 -36.18
N PRO A 72 -18.19 -9.68 -35.66
CA PRO A 72 -18.18 -9.07 -34.35
C PRO A 72 -19.17 -7.89 -34.35
N THR A 73 -20.20 -7.97 -33.51
CA THR A 73 -20.96 -6.80 -33.11
C THR A 73 -20.14 -6.12 -32.02
N ASP A 74 -19.22 -5.25 -32.46
CA ASP A 74 -18.53 -4.34 -31.55
C ASP A 74 -19.59 -3.40 -30.96
N GLY A 75 -20.11 -3.77 -29.79
CA GLY A 75 -21.04 -2.96 -29.02
C GLY A 75 -20.29 -1.83 -28.32
N GLU A 76 -20.71 -0.60 -28.64
CA GLU A 76 -20.43 0.63 -27.88
C GLU A 76 -20.73 0.50 -26.39
#